data_AF-Q6M005-F1
#
_entry.id   AF-Q6M005-F1
#
_cell.length_a   1.000
_cell.length_b   1.000
_cell.length_c   1.000
_cell.angle_alpha   90.00
_cell.angle_beta   90.00
_cell.angle_gamma   90.00
#
_symmetry.space_group_name_H-M   'P 1'
#
loop_
_entity.id
_entity.type
_entity.pdbx_description
1 polymer ?
#
loop_
_entity_poly.entity_id
_entity_poly.type
_entity_poly.pdbx_seq_one_letter_code
_entity_poly.pdbx_strand_id
1 'polypeptide(L)' 'MVLIEVRKQAWKKSRSALPTFIGKVTEHGNSANVDPTLPREYLGKTVLITVIEDDEVLSEILLRSNDEGENERV' A
#
# COMPACT_ATOMS: atom_id res chain seq x y z
N MET A 1 -17.28 -2.30 -8.50
CA MET A 1 -16.33 -1.37 -7.88
C MET A 1 -17.09 -0.10 -7.60
N VAL A 2 -17.19 0.35 -6.34
CA VAL A 2 -17.84 1.62 -6.03
C VAL A 2 -16.86 2.72 -6.39
N LEU A 3 -17.21 3.52 -7.38
CA LEU A 3 -16.41 4.65 -7.84
C LEU A 3 -17.15 5.92 -7.44
N ILE A 4 -16.51 6.76 -6.61
CA ILE A 4 -17.10 8.04 -6.22
C ILE A 4 -16.47 9.12 -7.08
N GLU A 5 -17.27 9.93 -7.76
CA GLU A 5 -16.75 11.11 -8.46
C GLU A 5 -16.59 12.28 -7.48
N VAL A 6 -15.38 12.81 -7.41
CA VAL A 6 -15.04 13.95 -6.56
C VAL A 6 -14.63 15.14 -7.44
N ARG A 7 -15.21 16.31 -7.17
CA ARG A 7 -14.83 17.59 -7.80
C ARG A 7 -14.53 18.64 -6.73
N LYS A 8 -13.25 19.04 -6.61
CA LYS A 8 -12.84 20.17 -5.77
C LYS A 8 -12.99 21.49 -6.54
N GLN A 9 -13.22 22.61 -5.85
CA GLN A 9 -13.42 23.93 -6.48
C GLN A 9 -12.30 24.31 -7.47
N ALA A 10 -11.03 24.00 -7.15
CA ALA A 10 -9.88 24.29 -8.00
C ALA A 10 -9.69 23.32 -9.18
N TRP A 11 -10.50 22.25 -9.30
CA TRP A 11 -10.32 21.24 -10.33
C TRP A 11 -11.15 21.53 -11.58
N LYS A 12 -10.47 21.54 -12.75
CA LYS A 12 -11.12 21.67 -14.06
C LYS A 12 -12.02 20.48 -14.42
N LYS A 13 -11.75 19.27 -13.90
CA LYS A 13 -12.51 18.04 -14.20
C LYS A 13 -12.73 17.23 -12.92
N SER A 14 -13.84 16.50 -12.86
CA SER A 14 -14.08 15.48 -11.83
C SER A 14 -13.03 14.38 -11.92
N ARG A 15 -12.73 13.74 -10.79
CA ARG A 15 -11.85 12.59 -10.71
C ARG A 15 -12.51 11.46 -9.95
N SER A 16 -12.23 10.24 -10.36
CA SER A 16 -12.65 9.03 -9.65
C SER A 16 -11.83 8.87 -8.37
N ALA A 17 -12.51 8.62 -7.26
CA ALA A 17 -11.92 8.23 -5.99
C ALA A 17 -12.30 6.79 -5.68
N LEU A 18 -11.34 6.03 -5.17
CA LEU A 18 -11.54 4.71 -4.62
C LEU A 18 -11.67 4.83 -3.09
N PRO A 19 -12.49 3.98 -2.44
CA PRO A 19 -12.49 3.89 -0.99
C PRO A 19 -11.09 3.46 -0.50
N THR A 20 -10.51 4.28 0.38
CA THR A 20 -9.21 4.01 1.02
C THR A 20 -9.42 3.87 2.52
N PHE A 21 -8.72 2.91 3.12
CA PHE A 21 -8.72 2.67 4.56
C PHE A 21 -7.33 2.98 5.10
N ILE A 22 -7.27 3.65 6.25
CA ILE A 22 -6.03 3.84 7.00
C ILE A 22 -6.08 2.84 8.16
N GLY A 23 -5.05 2.02 8.27
CA GLY A 23 -4.90 1.04 9.34
C GLY A 23 -3.43 0.92 9.73
N LYS A 24 -3.19 0.37 10.92
CA LYS A 24 -1.85 0.03 11.38
C LYS A 24 -1.57 -1.42 11.07
N VAL A 25 -0.32 -1.69 10.72
CA VAL A 25 0.16 -3.07 10.59
C VAL A 25 0.41 -3.62 11.99
N THR A 26 -0.23 -4.72 12.33
CA THR A 26 -0.11 -5.41 13.63
C THR A 26 0.33 -6.85 13.42
N GLU A 27 0.97 -7.43 14.44
CA GLU A 27 1.34 -8.86 14.43
C GLU A 27 0.10 -9.76 14.42
N HIS A 28 0.15 -10.83 13.64
CA HIS A 28 -0.85 -11.90 13.62
C HIS A 28 -0.16 -13.25 13.38
N GLY A 29 0.25 -13.90 14.48
CA GLY A 29 1.08 -15.10 14.42
C GLY A 29 2.42 -14.79 13.75
N ASN A 30 2.85 -15.61 12.80
CA ASN A 30 4.10 -15.40 12.04
C ASN A 30 3.92 -14.44 10.85
N SER A 31 2.88 -13.60 10.85
CA SER A 31 2.53 -12.73 9.73
C SER A 31 2.10 -11.35 10.23
N ALA A 32 2.05 -10.39 9.32
CA ALA A 32 1.54 -9.06 9.57
C ALA A 32 0.11 -8.92 9.04
N ASN A 33 -0.75 -8.22 9.76
CA ASN A 33 -2.12 -7.94 9.38
C ASN A 33 -2.42 -6.43 9.51
N VAL A 34 -3.47 -5.93 8.86
CA VAL A 34 -3.89 -4.52 8.95
C VAL A 34 -5.10 -4.40 9.88
N ASP A 35 -4.99 -3.55 10.90
CA ASP A 35 -6.07 -3.19 11.83
C ASP A 35 -6.52 -1.72 11.61
N PRO A 36 -7.82 -1.45 11.37
CA PRO A 36 -8.93 -2.39 11.36
C PRO A 36 -8.92 -3.34 10.17
N THR A 37 -9.38 -4.58 10.39
CA THR A 37 -9.57 -5.55 9.32
C THR A 37 -10.58 -5.04 8.30
N LEU A 38 -10.34 -5.34 7.01
CA LEU A 38 -11.28 -4.95 5.96
C LEU A 38 -12.64 -5.67 6.11
N PRO A 39 -13.75 -5.00 5.72
CA PRO A 39 -15.07 -5.61 5.76
C PRO A 39 -15.15 -6.90 4.92
N ARG A 40 -16.03 -7.84 5.31
CA ARG A 40 -16.13 -9.18 4.68
C ARG A 40 -16.51 -9.13 3.20
N GLU A 41 -17.16 -8.07 2.75
CA GLU A 41 -17.55 -7.84 1.35
C GLU A 41 -16.33 -7.68 0.42
N TYR A 42 -15.16 -7.41 0.99
CA TYR A 42 -13.89 -7.25 0.27
C TYR A 42 -13.08 -8.54 0.15
N LEU A 43 -13.55 -9.67 0.71
CA LEU A 43 -12.88 -10.96 0.56
C LEU A 43 -12.70 -11.35 -0.91
N GLY A 44 -11.49 -11.79 -1.27
CA GLY A 44 -11.12 -12.18 -2.63
C GLY A 44 -10.96 -11.01 -3.62
N LYS A 45 -11.04 -9.75 -3.18
CA LYS A 45 -10.74 -8.59 -4.02
C LYS A 45 -9.24 -8.25 -3.99
N THR A 46 -8.71 -7.80 -5.12
CA THR A 46 -7.35 -7.24 -5.19
C THR A 46 -7.33 -5.85 -4.53
N VAL A 47 -6.32 -5.60 -3.70
CA VAL A 47 -6.13 -4.32 -2.99
C VAL A 47 -4.72 -3.78 -3.23
N LEU A 48 -4.58 -2.46 -3.16
CA LEU A 48 -3.30 -1.77 -3.06
C LEU A 48 -3.07 -1.45 -1.58
N ILE A 49 -1.96 -1.93 -1.02
CA ILE A 49 -1.49 -1.56 0.32
C ILE A 49 -0.28 -0.65 0.15
N THR A 50 -0.30 0.50 0.82
CA THR A 50 0.80 1.45 0.79
C THR A 50 1.17 1.76 2.25
N VAL A 51 2.41 1.43 2.63
CA VAL A 51 2.99 1.87 3.90
C VAL A 51 3.27 3.37 3.77
N ILE A 52 2.75 4.16 4.69
CA ILE A 52 2.83 5.63 4.66
C ILE A 52 3.87 6.20 5.62
N GLU A 53 4.50 5.35 6.41
CA GLU A 53 5.59 5.69 7.33
C GLU A 53 6.93 5.32 6.71
N ASP A 54 8.00 5.99 7.16
CA ASP A 54 9.35 5.68 6.71
C ASP A 54 9.73 4.26 7.17
N ASP A 55 10.20 3.43 6.23
CA ASP A 55 10.61 2.06 6.48
C ASP A 55 12.11 1.92 6.22
N GLU A 56 12.91 2.21 7.25
CA GLU A 56 14.37 2.12 7.20
C GLU A 56 14.83 0.69 6.87
N VAL A 57 14.12 -0.33 7.39
CA VAL A 57 14.47 -1.74 7.19
C VAL A 57 14.25 -2.17 5.75
N LEU A 58 13.10 -1.84 5.17
CA LEU A 58 12.84 -2.09 3.75
C LEU A 58 13.81 -1.33 2.86
N SER A 59 14.14 -0.07 3.23
CA SER A 59 15.12 0.73 2.51
C SER A 59 16.49 0.06 2.51
N GLU A 60 16.95 -0.47 3.65
CA GLU A 60 18.19 -1.23 3.75
C GLU A 60 18.17 -2.51 2.92
N ILE A 61 17.07 -3.27 2.95
CA ILE A 61 16.91 -4.51 2.16
C ILE A 61 17.04 -4.19 0.67
N LEU A 62 16.33 -3.16 0.19
CA LEU A 62 16.35 -2.77 -1.22
C LEU A 62 17.73 -2.26 -1.67
N LEU A 63 18.46 -1.56 -0.80
CA LEU A 63 19.82 -1.11 -1.08
C LEU A 63 20.79 -2.30 -1.21
N ARG A 64 20.73 -3.27 -0.29
CA ARG A 64 21.59 -4.47 -0.34
C ARG A 64 21.31 -5.34 -1.56
N SER A 65 20.05 -5.49 -1.95
CA SER A 65 19.69 -6.27 -3.14
C SER A 65 20.21 -5.66 -4.45
N ASN A 66 20.46 -4.34 -4.48
CA ASN A 66 21.05 -3.69 -5.65
C ASN A 66 22.58 -3.91 -5.74
N ASP A 67 23.27 -3.96 -4.59
CA ASP A 67 24.72 -4.19 -4.55
C ASP A 67 25.11 -5.63 -4.95
N GLU A 68 24.26 -6.62 -4.62
CA GLU A 68 24.47 -8.02 -5.03
C GLU A 68 24.28 -8.22 -6.55
N GLY A 69 23.40 -7.43 -7.18
CA GLY A 69 23.14 -7.48 -8.62
C GLY A 69 24.22 -6.83 -9.49
N GLU A 70 25.06 -5.96 -8.92
CA GLU A 70 26.21 -5.36 -9.62
C GLU A 70 27.45 -6.28 -9.62
N ASN A 71 27.64 -7.08 -8.57
CA ASN A 71 28.80 -7.99 -8.45
C ASN A 71 28.70 -9.27 -9.31
N GLU A 72 27.53 -9.65 -9.82
CA GLU A 72 27.38 -10.78 -10.76
C GLU A 72 27.62 -10.40 -12.24
N ARG A 73 27.88 -9.12 -12.54
CA ARG A 73 28.09 -8.63 -13.92
C ARG A 73 29.56 -8.39 -14.30
N VAL A 74 30.52 -8.92 -13.54
CA VAL A 74 31.97 -8.81 -13.81
C VAL A 74 32.56 -10.15 -14.19
#